data_AF-A0A0M3UFY1-F1
#
_entry.id   AF-A0A0M3UFY1-F1
#
_cell.length_a   1.000
_cell.length_b   1.000
_cell.length_c   1.000
_cell.angle_alpha   90.00
_cell.angle_beta   90.00
_cell.angle_gamma   90.00
#
_symmetry.space_group_name_H-M   'P 1'
#
loop_
_entity.id
_entity.type
_entity.pdbx_description
1 polymer ?
#
loop_
_entity_poly.entity_id
_entity_poly.type
_entity_poly.pdbx_seq_one_letter_code
_entity_poly.pdbx_strand_id
1 'polypeptide(L)'
;MANLTDWANAVAGRYIDVDSWEGNQCWDLSQHWLTTCNGGTLWTQPSRFPGMAAGSWEVATQNTANTTDLLRHVTAHPGTERGLPGDIVIWAYGSPSYPISHTAVLLEDRGPILRTLSQNSSPARPDLRGYSDKSSGPTIHQDLTRAGILGFLRPRTTITGQSTGFETIQEDDMTPEQEAKLDNILGYLAKGGPSVSAGEGSPLSVFGRVIDMQTALTSTLPQLMAMTKDVQLALTNSLPQLMAKPGTAVDVSGLAKALAGQLEARDLAALASQLQVTVRDGSK
;
A
#
# COMPACT_ATOMS: atom_id res chain seq x y z
N MET A 1 -2.77 -2.05 16.63
CA MET A 1 -1.87 -2.61 15.60
C MET A 1 -2.25 -4.07 15.38
N ALA A 2 -2.20 -4.55 14.14
CA ALA A 2 -2.51 -5.95 13.83
C ALA A 2 -1.57 -6.92 14.57
N ASN A 3 -2.07 -8.11 14.90
CA ASN A 3 -1.24 -9.17 15.49
C ASN A 3 -0.31 -9.74 14.40
N LEU A 4 1.00 -9.56 14.58
CA LEU A 4 2.02 -10.02 13.63
C LEU A 4 1.99 -11.53 13.41
N THR A 5 1.80 -12.31 14.47
CA THR A 5 1.79 -13.78 14.38
C THR A 5 0.58 -14.27 13.59
N ASP A 6 -0.60 -13.73 13.89
CA ASP A 6 -1.82 -14.11 13.19
C ASP A 6 -1.75 -13.72 11.71
N TRP A 7 -1.28 -12.51 11.42
CA TRP A 7 -1.06 -12.03 10.06
C TRP A 7 -0.05 -12.92 9.31
N ALA A 8 1.12 -13.20 9.91
CA ALA A 8 2.15 -14.01 9.28
C ALA A 8 1.63 -15.42 8.95
N ASN A 9 0.89 -16.04 9.86
CA ASN A 9 0.25 -17.35 9.63
C ASN A 9 -0.78 -17.30 8.50
N ALA A 10 -1.54 -16.20 8.35
CA ALA A 10 -2.57 -16.07 7.34
C ALA A 10 -2.01 -15.86 5.91
N VAL A 11 -0.79 -15.35 5.80
CA VAL A 11 -0.16 -15.04 4.51
C VAL A 11 0.98 -15.99 4.14
N ALA A 12 1.53 -16.75 5.08
CA ALA A 12 2.56 -17.75 4.80
C ALA A 12 2.07 -18.80 3.79
N GLY A 13 2.93 -19.16 2.84
CA GLY A 13 2.63 -20.07 1.74
C GLY A 13 1.74 -19.47 0.65
N ARG A 14 1.53 -18.15 0.63
CA ARG A 14 0.69 -17.47 -0.38
C ARG A 14 1.48 -16.45 -1.16
N TYR A 15 1.01 -16.21 -2.37
CA TYR A 15 1.41 -15.09 -3.20
C TYR A 15 0.52 -13.89 -2.88
N ILE A 16 1.13 -12.75 -2.58
CA ILE A 16 0.49 -11.47 -2.33
C ILE A 16 0.84 -10.53 -3.46
N ASP A 17 -0.18 -9.96 -4.09
CA ASP A 17 -0.09 -8.93 -5.11
C ASP A 17 -1.05 -7.81 -4.71
N VAL A 18 -0.52 -6.61 -4.45
CA VAL A 18 -1.32 -5.47 -4.00
C VAL A 18 -1.45 -4.38 -5.06
N ASP A 19 -0.64 -4.40 -6.12
CA ASP A 19 -0.60 -3.36 -7.15
C ASP A 19 -0.78 -3.88 -8.60
N SER A 20 -0.80 -5.19 -8.78
CA SER A 20 -0.86 -5.89 -10.07
C SER A 20 0.28 -5.52 -11.02
N TRP A 21 1.45 -5.17 -10.48
CA TRP A 21 2.60 -4.70 -11.23
C TRP A 21 3.86 -5.53 -10.95
N GLU A 22 4.36 -6.15 -12.01
CA GLU A 22 5.42 -7.16 -11.95
C GLU A 22 5.08 -8.41 -11.10
N GLY A 23 3.79 -8.65 -10.85
CA GLY A 23 3.32 -9.81 -10.08
C GLY A 23 3.68 -9.69 -8.60
N ASN A 24 3.81 -10.82 -7.92
CA ASN A 24 4.03 -10.88 -6.48
C ASN A 24 5.50 -10.64 -6.11
N GLN A 25 5.87 -9.40 -5.82
CA GLN A 25 7.22 -8.98 -5.47
C GLN A 25 7.41 -8.92 -3.94
N CYS A 26 8.65 -8.69 -3.49
CA CYS A 26 8.93 -8.52 -2.08
C CYS A 26 8.27 -7.28 -1.48
N TRP A 27 8.11 -6.24 -2.30
CA TRP A 27 7.45 -5.00 -1.92
C TRP A 27 5.96 -5.20 -1.59
N ASP A 28 5.24 -6.05 -2.33
CA ASP A 28 3.81 -6.33 -2.09
C ASP A 28 3.53 -6.84 -0.68
N LEU A 29 4.39 -7.74 -0.18
CA LEU A 29 4.28 -8.26 1.17
C LEU A 29 4.45 -7.15 2.22
N SER A 30 5.45 -6.29 2.04
CA SER A 30 5.73 -5.18 2.94
C SER A 30 4.64 -4.11 2.90
N GLN A 31 4.11 -3.80 1.71
CA GLN A 31 2.97 -2.90 1.53
C GLN A 31 1.72 -3.49 2.20
N HIS A 32 1.41 -4.77 1.96
CA HIS A 32 0.29 -5.44 2.59
C HIS A 32 0.38 -5.38 4.12
N TRP A 33 1.57 -5.60 4.68
CA TRP A 33 1.78 -5.48 6.12
C TRP A 33 1.55 -4.07 6.64
N LEU A 34 2.08 -3.04 5.96
CA LEU A 34 1.88 -1.65 6.37
C LEU A 34 0.40 -1.25 6.33
N THR A 35 -0.32 -1.62 5.27
CA THR A 35 -1.77 -1.42 5.17
C THR A 35 -2.51 -2.15 6.27
N THR A 36 -2.12 -3.39 6.60
CA THR A 36 -2.72 -4.17 7.70
C THR A 36 -2.46 -3.51 9.06
N CYS A 37 -1.29 -2.88 9.25
CA CYS A 37 -0.94 -2.22 10.50
C CYS A 37 -1.77 -0.95 10.75
N ASN A 38 -1.87 -0.09 9.74
CA ASN A 38 -2.39 1.27 9.92
C ASN A 38 -2.92 1.91 8.62
N GLY A 39 -3.25 1.13 7.59
CA GLY A 39 -3.76 1.65 6.32
C GLY A 39 -2.75 2.45 5.50
N GLY A 40 -1.46 2.42 5.85
CA GLY A 40 -0.43 3.20 5.18
C GLY A 40 -0.06 2.66 3.79
N THR A 41 0.49 3.57 2.99
CA THR A 41 1.12 3.28 1.69
C THR A 41 2.62 3.31 1.85
N LEU A 42 3.29 2.21 1.51
CA LEU A 42 4.73 2.07 1.43
C LEU A 42 5.23 2.73 0.15
N TRP A 43 5.14 4.04 0.13
CA TRP A 43 5.56 4.86 -1.00
C TRP A 43 6.98 4.52 -1.45
N THR A 44 7.13 4.40 -2.75
CA THR A 44 8.40 4.13 -3.42
C THR A 44 8.52 5.06 -4.62
N GLN A 45 9.74 5.25 -5.09
CA GLN A 45 10.05 6.14 -6.18
C GLN A 45 11.14 5.54 -7.07
N PRO A 46 11.24 5.98 -8.34
CA PRO A 46 12.43 5.72 -9.14
C PRO A 46 13.67 6.17 -8.36
N SER A 47 14.53 5.20 -8.05
CA SER A 47 15.85 5.42 -7.47
C SER A 47 16.90 5.21 -8.56
N ARG A 48 18.14 5.66 -8.31
CA ARG A 48 19.31 5.24 -9.10
C ARG A 48 19.57 3.72 -9.04
N PHE A 49 18.77 3.00 -8.27
CA PHE A 49 18.83 1.57 -8.05
C PHE A 49 17.58 0.87 -8.61
N PRO A 50 17.71 -0.14 -9.48
CA PRO A 50 16.56 -0.93 -9.91
C PRO A 50 16.02 -1.77 -8.74
N GLY A 51 14.69 -1.79 -8.60
CA GLY A 51 13.96 -2.42 -7.50
C GLY A 51 13.28 -1.41 -6.56
N MET A 52 11.99 -1.61 -6.29
CA MET A 52 11.15 -0.66 -5.53
C MET A 52 11.40 -0.66 -4.02
N ALA A 53 12.05 -1.70 -3.48
CA ALA A 53 12.28 -1.83 -2.05
C ALA A 53 13.20 -0.73 -1.51
N ALA A 54 14.37 -0.53 -2.14
CA ALA A 54 15.28 0.55 -1.76
C ALA A 54 14.68 1.95 -1.96
N GLY A 55 13.85 2.12 -3.00
CA GLY A 55 13.12 3.38 -3.24
C GLY A 55 12.23 3.79 -2.06
N SER A 56 11.67 2.82 -1.32
CA SER A 56 10.85 3.11 -0.14
C SER A 56 11.68 3.71 1.01
N TRP A 57 12.92 3.26 1.16
CA TRP A 57 13.86 3.84 2.12
C TRP A 57 14.25 5.27 1.74
N GLU A 58 14.46 5.54 0.46
CA GLU A 58 14.75 6.89 -0.03
C GLU A 58 13.59 7.85 0.23
N VAL A 59 12.34 7.42 -0.02
CA VAL A 59 11.16 8.23 0.34
C VAL A 59 11.13 8.51 1.84
N ALA A 60 11.47 7.54 2.69
CA ALA A 60 11.48 7.76 4.13
C ALA A 60 12.62 8.69 4.62
N THR A 61 13.68 8.90 3.83
CA THR A 61 14.92 9.56 4.30
C THR A 61 15.38 10.78 3.51
N GLN A 62 14.88 11.01 2.29
CA GLN A 62 15.39 12.05 1.37
C GLN A 62 14.42 13.21 1.08
N ASN A 63 13.35 13.36 1.87
CA ASN A 63 12.39 14.46 1.75
C ASN A 63 11.82 14.65 0.32
N THR A 64 11.23 13.60 -0.21
CA THR A 64 10.57 13.53 -1.50
C THR A 64 9.09 13.92 -1.35
N ALA A 65 8.37 14.01 -2.48
CA ALA A 65 6.96 14.43 -2.48
C ALA A 65 6.06 13.59 -1.55
N ASN A 66 6.39 12.31 -1.37
CA ASN A 66 5.60 11.37 -0.56
C ASN A 66 6.16 11.14 0.85
N THR A 67 7.28 11.78 1.22
CA THR A 67 7.91 11.60 2.53
C THR A 67 6.96 11.95 3.67
N THR A 68 6.25 13.07 3.56
CA THR A 68 5.32 13.52 4.61
C THR A 68 4.24 12.47 4.87
N ASP A 69 3.70 11.88 3.81
CA ASP A 69 2.65 10.88 3.94
C ASP A 69 3.20 9.58 4.53
N LEU A 70 4.28 9.03 3.96
CA LEU A 70 4.91 7.81 4.47
C LEU A 70 5.26 7.92 5.96
N LEU A 71 5.85 9.04 6.39
CA LEU A 71 6.30 9.25 7.77
C LEU A 71 5.14 9.41 8.79
N ARG A 72 3.90 9.61 8.35
CA ARG A 72 2.70 9.49 9.22
C ARG A 72 2.42 8.05 9.62
N HIS A 73 2.89 7.09 8.83
CA HIS A 73 2.63 5.67 9.04
C HIS A 73 3.84 4.91 9.58
N VAL A 74 5.06 5.41 9.37
CA VAL A 74 6.29 4.76 9.82
C VAL A 74 7.25 5.70 10.55
N THR A 75 8.20 5.11 11.26
CA THR A 75 9.45 5.76 11.70
C THR A 75 10.63 5.03 11.05
N ALA A 76 11.61 5.76 10.53
CA ALA A 76 12.80 5.19 9.92
C ALA A 76 13.91 5.05 10.96
N HIS A 77 14.51 3.85 11.05
CA HIS A 77 15.61 3.52 11.95
C HIS A 77 16.78 2.94 11.15
N PRO A 78 18.03 3.40 11.34
CA PRO A 78 19.17 2.90 10.59
C PRO A 78 19.41 1.41 10.83
N GLY A 79 20.02 0.72 9.85
CA GLY A 79 20.27 -0.73 9.91
C GLY A 79 21.18 -1.20 11.05
N THR A 80 21.90 -0.28 11.68
CA THR A 80 22.73 -0.53 12.87
C THR A 80 21.93 -0.68 14.15
N GLU A 81 20.69 -0.17 14.18
CA GLU A 81 19.81 -0.34 15.34
C GLU A 81 19.20 -1.73 15.41
N ARG A 82 18.76 -2.13 16.61
CA ARG A 82 18.02 -3.38 16.79
C ARG A 82 16.63 -3.24 16.17
N GLY A 83 16.30 -4.13 15.26
CA GLY A 83 14.96 -4.25 14.70
C GLY A 83 13.98 -4.83 15.72
N LEU A 84 12.71 -4.44 15.61
CA LEU A 84 11.61 -4.98 16.41
C LEU A 84 10.68 -5.83 15.54
N PRO A 85 10.03 -6.86 16.11
CA PRO A 85 9.00 -7.60 15.39
C PRO A 85 7.96 -6.65 14.77
N GLY A 86 7.68 -6.84 13.48
CA GLY A 86 6.78 -6.00 12.68
C GLY A 86 7.48 -4.86 11.94
N ASP A 87 8.77 -4.63 12.15
CA ASP A 87 9.53 -3.69 11.32
C ASP A 87 9.61 -4.21 9.87
N ILE A 88 9.54 -3.29 8.91
CA ILE A 88 9.83 -3.57 7.51
C ILE A 88 11.33 -3.36 7.30
N VAL A 89 12.05 -4.45 7.01
CA VAL A 89 13.49 -4.41 6.74
C VAL A 89 13.73 -4.07 5.27
N ILE A 90 14.68 -3.19 4.99
CA ILE A 90 15.04 -2.81 3.61
C ILE A 90 16.52 -3.13 3.35
N TRP A 91 16.80 -3.94 2.33
CA TRP A 91 18.15 -4.18 1.82
C TRP A 91 18.52 -3.23 0.69
N ALA A 92 19.76 -2.77 0.72
CA ALA A 92 20.34 -1.93 -0.30
C ALA A 92 20.45 -2.68 -1.63
N TYR A 93 20.32 -1.92 -2.71
CA TYR A 93 20.75 -2.37 -4.02
C TYR A 93 22.26 -2.65 -4.04
N GLY A 94 22.66 -3.67 -4.80
CA GLY A 94 24.05 -4.10 -4.88
C GLY A 94 24.56 -4.74 -3.59
N SER A 95 23.69 -5.03 -2.61
CA SER A 95 24.10 -5.83 -1.47
C SER A 95 24.48 -7.25 -1.93
N PRO A 96 25.50 -7.89 -1.34
CA PRO A 96 25.93 -9.23 -1.76
C PRO A 96 24.81 -10.27 -1.72
N SER A 97 23.83 -10.08 -0.83
CA SER A 97 22.70 -11.00 -0.67
C SER A 97 21.48 -10.62 -1.50
N TYR A 98 21.33 -9.35 -1.90
CA TYR A 98 20.21 -8.86 -2.70
C TYR A 98 20.68 -7.82 -3.73
N PRO A 99 21.15 -8.27 -4.91
CA PRO A 99 21.69 -7.37 -5.93
C PRO A 99 20.69 -6.32 -6.43
N ILE A 100 19.38 -6.61 -6.43
CA ILE A 100 18.30 -5.75 -6.97
C ILE A 100 17.46 -5.12 -5.82
N SER A 101 18.06 -4.94 -4.63
CA SER A 101 17.38 -4.56 -3.37
C SER A 101 16.34 -5.60 -2.90
N HIS A 102 15.92 -5.51 -1.64
CA HIS A 102 14.91 -6.41 -1.09
C HIS A 102 14.18 -5.80 0.09
N THR A 103 12.99 -6.31 0.39
CA THR A 103 12.29 -6.00 1.64
C THR A 103 11.60 -7.23 2.21
N ALA A 104 11.44 -7.24 3.53
CA ALA A 104 10.78 -8.29 4.27
C ALA A 104 10.20 -7.74 5.58
N VAL A 105 9.25 -8.46 6.18
CA VAL A 105 8.72 -8.12 7.51
C VAL A 105 9.50 -8.88 8.57
N LEU A 106 10.05 -8.16 9.55
CA LEU A 106 10.86 -8.73 10.63
C LEU A 106 9.96 -9.47 11.62
N LEU A 107 10.30 -10.72 11.90
CA LEU A 107 9.67 -11.53 12.95
C LEU A 107 10.54 -11.54 14.22
N GLU A 108 11.86 -11.60 14.05
CA GLU A 108 12.82 -11.62 15.16
C GLU A 108 14.19 -11.11 14.71
N ASP A 109 14.77 -10.18 15.47
CA ASP A 109 16.16 -9.76 15.29
C ASP A 109 17.11 -10.64 16.12
N ARG A 110 17.93 -11.45 15.44
CA ARG A 110 18.92 -12.35 16.03
C ARG A 110 20.36 -11.85 15.83
N GLY A 111 20.56 -10.56 15.60
CA GLY A 111 21.88 -9.95 15.37
C GLY A 111 22.31 -10.04 13.91
N PRO A 112 23.31 -10.87 13.54
CA PRO A 112 23.75 -10.99 12.14
C PRO A 112 22.71 -11.65 11.22
N ILE A 113 21.74 -12.37 11.79
CA ILE A 113 20.63 -13.01 11.09
C ILE A 113 19.31 -12.42 11.57
N LEU A 114 18.39 -12.21 10.64
CA LEU A 114 17.05 -11.71 10.87
C LEU A 114 16.06 -12.81 10.49
N ARG A 115 15.19 -13.23 11.41
CA ARG A 115 14.04 -14.07 11.07
C ARG A 115 12.98 -13.16 10.46
N THR A 116 12.61 -13.41 9.22
CA THR A 116 11.65 -12.58 8.50
C THR A 116 10.54 -13.41 7.89
N LEU A 117 9.47 -12.72 7.50
CA LEU A 117 8.53 -13.17 6.51
C LEU A 117 8.87 -12.46 5.20
N SER A 118 9.12 -13.22 4.14
CA SER A 118 9.65 -12.68 2.89
C SER A 118 8.97 -13.31 1.69
N GLN A 119 8.78 -12.54 0.63
CA GLN A 119 8.24 -12.97 -0.65
C GLN A 119 9.27 -12.69 -1.74
N ASN A 120 9.24 -13.46 -2.83
CA ASN A 120 10.12 -13.26 -3.98
C ASN A 120 11.63 -13.39 -3.64
N SER A 121 11.96 -14.24 -2.66
CA SER A 121 13.31 -14.53 -2.19
C SER A 121 13.62 -16.03 -2.15
N SER A 122 12.78 -16.84 -2.79
CA SER A 122 12.87 -18.29 -2.88
C SER A 122 12.50 -18.74 -4.31
N PRO A 123 12.69 -20.03 -4.66
CA PRO A 123 12.19 -20.58 -5.93
C PRO A 123 10.67 -20.57 -6.06
N ALA A 124 10.21 -20.63 -7.32
CA ALA A 124 8.81 -20.43 -7.66
C ALA A 124 7.99 -21.66 -7.34
N ARG A 125 6.72 -21.42 -6.99
CA ARG A 125 5.75 -22.46 -6.70
C ARG A 125 4.49 -22.23 -7.53
N PRO A 126 4.52 -22.57 -8.83
CA PRO A 126 3.38 -22.38 -9.73
C PRO A 126 2.10 -23.12 -9.29
N ASP A 127 2.25 -24.10 -8.40
CA ASP A 127 1.17 -24.87 -7.79
C ASP A 127 0.38 -24.09 -6.73
N LEU A 128 0.89 -22.96 -6.22
CA LEU A 128 0.22 -22.17 -5.19
C LEU A 128 -0.68 -21.09 -5.79
N ARG A 129 -1.80 -20.84 -5.11
CA ARG A 129 -2.76 -19.80 -5.49
C ARG A 129 -2.11 -18.42 -5.50
N GLY A 130 -2.41 -17.65 -6.55
CA GLY A 130 -1.92 -16.28 -6.74
C GLY A 130 -0.57 -16.20 -7.48
N TYR A 131 0.01 -17.33 -7.89
CA TYR A 131 1.25 -17.33 -8.67
C TYR A 131 1.15 -16.49 -9.94
N SER A 132 2.24 -15.79 -10.25
CA SER A 132 2.49 -15.05 -11.48
C SER A 132 3.86 -15.46 -12.03
N ASP A 133 4.00 -15.53 -13.36
CA ASP A 133 5.26 -15.88 -14.04
C ASP A 133 6.36 -14.84 -13.83
N LYS A 134 6.00 -13.64 -13.37
CA LYS A 134 6.90 -12.58 -12.95
C LYS A 134 7.37 -12.69 -11.50
N SER A 135 6.88 -13.69 -10.76
CA SER A 135 7.22 -13.93 -9.35
C SER A 135 8.20 -15.09 -9.20
N SER A 136 9.20 -14.91 -8.33
CA SER A 136 10.13 -15.97 -8.00
C SER A 136 9.69 -16.84 -6.84
N GLY A 137 8.95 -16.40 -5.81
CA GLY A 137 8.65 -17.27 -4.66
C GLY A 137 7.53 -16.74 -3.77
N PRO A 138 6.74 -17.62 -3.11
CA PRO A 138 5.63 -17.19 -2.25
C PRO A 138 6.16 -16.55 -0.96
N THR A 139 5.24 -16.06 -0.14
CA THR A 139 5.53 -15.60 1.21
C THR A 139 5.99 -16.77 2.08
N ILE A 140 7.21 -16.74 2.60
CA ILE A 140 7.79 -17.79 3.45
C ILE A 140 8.50 -17.18 4.66
N HIS A 141 8.63 -17.98 5.72
CA HIS A 141 9.53 -17.64 6.81
C HIS A 141 10.97 -17.92 6.39
N GLN A 142 11.86 -16.94 6.53
CA GLN A 142 13.24 -17.05 6.09
C GLN A 142 14.19 -16.43 7.10
N ASP A 143 15.40 -16.98 7.18
CA ASP A 143 16.50 -16.40 7.93
C ASP A 143 17.37 -15.64 6.93
N LEU A 144 17.37 -14.31 7.02
CA LEU A 144 18.07 -13.41 6.10
C LEU A 144 19.24 -12.73 6.80
N THR A 145 20.33 -12.47 6.09
CA THR A 145 21.46 -11.74 6.67
C THR A 145 21.11 -10.28 6.94
N ARG A 146 21.61 -9.73 8.05
CA ARG A 146 21.58 -8.29 8.31
C ARG A 146 22.51 -7.52 7.37
N ALA A 147 23.52 -8.18 6.80
CA ALA A 147 24.49 -7.52 5.94
C ALA A 147 23.79 -6.88 4.74
N GLY A 148 24.09 -5.60 4.51
CA GLY A 148 23.54 -4.83 3.40
C GLY A 148 22.14 -4.24 3.62
N ILE A 149 21.59 -4.26 4.84
CA ILE A 149 20.38 -3.49 5.13
C ILE A 149 20.66 -1.98 5.14
N LEU A 150 19.74 -1.20 4.58
CA LEU A 150 19.69 0.26 4.73
C LEU A 150 19.13 0.63 6.11
N GLY A 151 18.05 -0.05 6.51
CA GLY A 151 17.41 0.16 7.79
C GLY A 151 16.05 -0.51 7.92
N PHE A 152 15.31 -0.05 8.93
CA PHE A 152 14.01 -0.53 9.33
C PHE A 152 12.98 0.61 9.20
N LEU A 153 11.85 0.33 8.55
CA LEU A 153 10.67 1.17 8.62
C LEU A 153 9.72 0.54 9.63
N ARG A 154 9.58 1.18 10.79
CA ARG A 154 8.75 0.71 11.90
C ARG A 154 7.35 1.30 11.78
N PRO A 155 6.31 0.49 11.52
CA PRO A 155 4.94 0.99 11.49
C PRO A 155 4.57 1.63 12.84
N ARG A 156 3.88 2.77 12.78
CA ARG A 156 3.36 3.46 13.98
C ARG A 156 2.11 2.73 14.46
N THR A 157 2.00 2.57 15.78
CA THR A 157 0.82 2.01 16.47
C THR A 157 -0.40 2.93 16.44
N THR A 158 -0.17 4.23 16.26
CA THR A 158 -1.20 5.27 16.19
C THR A 158 -0.86 6.18 15.02
N ILE A 159 -1.79 6.35 14.08
CA ILE A 159 -1.71 7.46 13.15
C ILE A 159 -2.04 8.70 13.98
N THR A 160 -1.04 9.49 14.36
CA THR A 160 -1.28 10.83 14.90
C THR A 160 -1.80 11.70 13.76
N GLY A 161 -3.10 11.60 13.48
CA GLY A 161 -3.82 12.60 12.74
C GLY A 161 -4.08 13.77 13.68
N GLN A 162 -3.68 14.97 13.27
CA GLN A 162 -4.34 16.19 13.71
C GLN A 162 -5.84 16.05 13.39
N SER A 163 -6.62 15.57 14.35
CA SER A 163 -8.06 15.80 14.33
C SER A 163 -8.26 17.28 14.63
N THR A 164 -8.26 18.12 13.61
CA THR A 164 -8.93 19.41 13.74
C THR A 164 -10.42 19.14 13.85
N GLY A 165 -10.93 19.01 15.08
CA GLY A 165 -12.34 19.27 15.40
C GLY A 165 -13.31 18.10 15.56
N PHE A 166 -12.90 16.95 16.11
CA PHE A 166 -13.89 16.01 16.67
C PHE A 166 -13.67 15.88 18.18
N GLU A 167 -14.58 16.49 18.96
CA GLU A 167 -14.70 16.19 20.37
C GLU A 167 -15.18 14.74 20.53
N THR A 168 -14.44 13.98 21.33
CA THR A 168 -14.82 12.63 21.74
C THR A 168 -16.03 12.77 22.66
N ILE A 169 -17.19 12.26 22.26
CA ILE A 169 -18.34 12.16 23.19
C ILE A 169 -17.90 11.16 24.27
N GLN A 170 -17.76 11.64 25.52
CA GLN A 170 -17.46 10.76 26.64
C GLN A 170 -18.66 9.84 26.89
N GLU A 171 -18.40 8.57 27.20
CA GLU A 171 -19.44 7.55 27.44
C GLU A 171 -20.42 7.96 28.56
N ASP A 172 -20.01 8.86 29.45
CA ASP A 172 -20.81 9.39 30.56
C ASP A 172 -21.94 10.36 30.14
N ASP A 173 -21.96 10.82 28.89
CA ASP A 173 -22.98 11.75 28.36
C ASP A 173 -24.08 11.07 27.53
N MET A 174 -24.08 9.73 27.47
CA MET A 174 -25.14 9.01 26.77
C MET A 174 -26.43 9.01 27.57
N THR A 175 -27.48 9.60 26.99
CA THR A 175 -28.82 9.49 27.58
C THR A 175 -29.33 8.04 27.47
N PRO A 176 -30.19 7.57 28.39
CA PRO A 176 -30.75 6.21 28.34
C PRO A 176 -31.45 5.87 27.01
N GLU A 177 -31.93 6.88 26.29
CA GLU A 177 -32.56 6.72 24.97
C GLU A 177 -31.54 6.47 23.84
N GLN A 178 -30.32 6.98 23.98
CA GLN A 178 -29.21 6.72 23.06
C GLN A 178 -28.59 5.34 23.31
N GLU A 179 -28.50 4.93 24.58
CA GLU A 179 -28.04 3.60 24.98
C GLU A 179 -29.01 2.50 24.48
N ALA A 180 -30.32 2.71 24.63
CA ALA A 180 -31.34 1.80 24.10
C ALA A 180 -31.36 1.70 22.56
N LYS A 181 -30.92 2.77 21.86
CA LYS A 181 -30.74 2.74 20.40
C LYS A 181 -29.48 1.97 19.99
N LEU A 182 -28.39 2.11 20.76
CA LEU A 182 -27.15 1.37 20.52
C LEU A 182 -27.34 -0.13 20.74
N ASP A 183 -28.02 -0.52 21.82
CA ASP A 183 -28.36 -1.92 22.10
C ASP A 183 -29.27 -2.54 21.03
N ASN A 184 -30.21 -1.75 20.47
CA ASN A 184 -31.02 -2.21 19.34
C ASN A 184 -30.19 -2.43 18.07
N ILE A 185 -29.20 -1.57 17.80
CA ILE A 185 -28.30 -1.68 16.64
C ILE A 185 -27.39 -2.91 16.78
N LEU A 186 -26.79 -3.10 17.96
CA LEU A 186 -25.94 -4.26 18.26
C LEU A 186 -26.74 -5.58 18.24
N GLY A 187 -27.98 -5.56 18.76
CA GLY A 187 -28.92 -6.67 18.67
C GLY A 187 -29.38 -7.02 17.25
N TYR A 188 -29.43 -6.03 16.35
CA TYR A 188 -29.76 -6.22 14.92
C TYR A 188 -28.59 -6.84 14.14
N LEU A 189 -27.35 -6.43 14.43
CA LEU A 189 -26.13 -6.96 13.81
C LEU A 189 -25.85 -8.42 14.21
N ALA A 190 -26.16 -8.78 15.46
CA ALA A 190 -25.97 -10.14 15.97
C ALA A 190 -26.94 -11.18 15.37
N LYS A 191 -28.04 -10.75 14.73
CA LYS A 191 -29.07 -11.64 14.17
C LYS A 191 -29.00 -11.81 12.65
N GLY A 192 -28.02 -11.22 11.96
CA GLY A 192 -27.83 -11.37 10.52
C GLY A 192 -29.07 -10.97 9.70
N GLY A 193 -29.76 -9.89 10.10
CA GLY A 193 -31.05 -9.51 9.52
C GLY A 193 -30.99 -9.16 8.02
N PRO A 194 -32.08 -9.39 7.27
CA PRO A 194 -32.12 -9.20 5.81
C PRO A 194 -32.05 -7.72 5.44
N SER A 195 -31.53 -7.46 4.23
CA SER A 195 -31.44 -6.13 3.62
C SER A 195 -32.79 -5.41 3.65
N VAL A 196 -32.91 -4.35 4.45
CA VAL A 196 -34.04 -3.42 4.39
C VAL A 196 -33.52 -2.09 3.87
N SER A 197 -34.16 -1.60 2.81
CA SER A 197 -34.02 -0.24 2.29
C SER A 197 -34.38 0.76 3.38
N ALA A 198 -33.37 1.30 4.07
CA ALA A 198 -33.57 2.38 5.02
C ALA A 198 -33.80 3.69 4.25
N GLY A 199 -34.90 4.39 4.58
CA GLY A 199 -35.25 5.67 3.96
C GLY A 199 -34.11 6.70 4.05
N GLU A 200 -34.04 7.55 3.02
CA GLU A 200 -33.06 8.61 2.90
C GLU A 200 -33.03 9.50 4.14
N GLY A 201 -31.85 9.62 4.76
CA GLY A 201 -31.61 10.45 5.93
C GLY A 201 -31.45 9.71 7.26
N SER A 202 -31.58 8.38 7.29
CA SER A 202 -31.26 7.61 8.50
C SER A 202 -29.73 7.53 8.73
N PRO A 203 -29.25 7.53 9.99
CA PRO A 203 -27.82 7.37 10.31
C PRO A 203 -27.21 6.11 9.68
N LEU A 204 -28.00 5.03 9.56
CA LEU A 204 -27.61 3.78 8.92
C LEU A 204 -27.30 3.94 7.42
N SER A 205 -28.03 4.82 6.71
CA SER A 205 -27.76 5.15 5.30
C SER A 205 -26.47 5.97 5.12
N VAL A 206 -26.10 6.78 6.12
CA VAL A 206 -24.87 7.57 6.11
C VAL A 206 -23.65 6.68 6.40
N PHE A 207 -23.75 5.75 7.35
CA PHE A 207 -22.67 4.80 7.64
C PHE A 207 -22.39 3.83 6.49
N GLY A 208 -23.42 3.32 5.81
CA GLY A 208 -23.25 2.53 4.58
C GLY A 208 -22.50 3.31 3.50
N ARG A 209 -22.90 4.57 3.25
CA ARG A 209 -22.23 5.46 2.29
C ARG A 209 -20.78 5.76 2.67
N VAL A 210 -20.45 5.88 3.95
CA VAL A 210 -19.07 6.09 4.42
C VAL A 210 -18.21 4.84 4.18
N ILE A 211 -18.74 3.64 4.44
CA ILE A 211 -18.04 2.38 4.16
C ILE A 211 -17.83 2.20 2.65
N ASP A 212 -18.84 2.51 1.84
CA ASP A 212 -18.75 2.42 0.38
C ASP A 212 -17.75 3.44 -0.18
N MET A 213 -17.72 4.67 0.33
CA MET A 213 -16.71 5.67 -0.02
C MET A 213 -15.31 5.25 0.40
N GLN A 214 -15.15 4.69 1.61
CA GLN A 214 -13.84 4.24 2.08
C GLN A 214 -13.33 3.07 1.22
N THR A 215 -14.20 2.13 0.87
CA THR A 215 -13.88 1.00 -0.02
C THR A 215 -13.53 1.49 -1.44
N ALA A 216 -14.32 2.42 -1.98
CA ALA A 216 -14.05 3.03 -3.28
C ALA A 216 -12.70 3.77 -3.27
N LEU A 217 -12.42 4.56 -2.23
CA LEU A 217 -11.17 5.30 -2.08
C LEU A 217 -9.96 4.37 -1.93
N THR A 218 -10.07 3.30 -1.13
CA THR A 218 -9.01 2.29 -0.98
C THR A 218 -8.73 1.55 -2.29
N SER A 219 -9.74 1.34 -3.14
CA SER A 219 -9.56 0.67 -4.44
C SER A 219 -9.04 1.59 -5.56
N THR A 220 -9.37 2.89 -5.52
CA THR A 220 -9.00 3.87 -6.58
C THR A 220 -7.66 4.56 -6.34
N LEU A 221 -7.22 4.74 -5.08
CA LEU A 221 -5.94 5.38 -4.77
C LEU A 221 -4.73 4.65 -5.41
N PRO A 222 -4.60 3.31 -5.28
CA PRO A 222 -3.50 2.58 -5.89
C PRO A 222 -3.48 2.70 -7.42
N GLN A 223 -4.66 2.74 -8.05
CA GLN A 223 -4.79 2.88 -9.50
C GLN A 223 -4.38 4.29 -9.97
N LEU A 224 -4.78 5.34 -9.24
CA LEU A 224 -4.38 6.71 -9.52
C LEU A 224 -2.86 6.91 -9.34
N MET A 225 -2.27 6.23 -8.35
CA MET A 225 -0.81 6.27 -8.13
C MET A 225 -0.04 5.53 -9.23
N ALA A 226 -0.55 4.39 -9.70
CA ALA A 226 0.01 3.70 -10.86
C ALA A 226 -0.02 4.62 -12.11
N MET A 227 -1.15 5.30 -12.36
CA MET A 227 -1.26 6.27 -13.47
C MET A 227 -0.27 7.44 -13.35
N THR A 228 -0.15 8.02 -12.15
CA THR A 228 0.76 9.16 -11.92
C THR A 228 2.22 8.75 -12.14
N LYS A 229 2.56 7.51 -11.74
CA LYS A 229 3.89 6.92 -11.89
C LYS A 229 4.21 6.57 -13.34
N ASP A 230 3.26 6.07 -14.12
CA ASP A 230 3.43 5.80 -15.55
C ASP A 230 3.65 7.10 -16.34
N VAL A 231 2.91 8.16 -16.01
CA VAL A 231 3.15 9.51 -16.57
C VAL A 231 4.55 10.00 -16.20
N GLN A 232 4.99 9.79 -14.96
CA GLN A 232 6.32 10.21 -14.51
C GLN A 232 7.45 9.39 -15.17
N LEU A 233 7.24 8.10 -15.41
CA LEU A 233 8.18 7.21 -16.10
C LEU A 233 8.27 7.57 -17.60
N ALA A 234 7.13 7.82 -18.23
CA ALA A 234 7.06 8.31 -19.61
C ALA A 234 7.80 9.65 -19.76
N LEU A 235 7.62 10.58 -18.82
CA LEU A 235 8.33 11.87 -18.82
C LEU A 235 9.84 11.69 -18.64
N THR A 236 10.25 10.79 -17.74
CA THR A 236 11.67 10.49 -17.45
C THR A 236 12.37 9.83 -18.63
N ASN A 237 11.70 8.95 -19.36
CA ASN A 237 12.26 8.30 -20.55
C ASN A 237 12.33 9.24 -21.77
N SER A 238 11.49 10.28 -21.79
CA SER A 238 11.41 11.25 -22.87
C SER A 238 12.37 12.43 -22.70
N LEU A 239 12.73 12.78 -21.46
CA LEU A 239 13.63 13.89 -21.13
C LEU A 239 15.03 13.76 -21.77
N PRO A 240 15.69 12.57 -21.80
CA PRO A 240 16.97 12.40 -22.47
C PRO A 240 16.91 12.64 -23.99
N GLN A 241 15.76 12.39 -24.63
CA GLN A 241 15.56 12.68 -26.05
C GLN A 241 15.43 14.18 -26.34
N LEU A 242 14.85 14.94 -25.40
CA LEU A 242 14.80 16.41 -25.43
C LEU A 242 16.16 17.07 -25.16
N MET A 243 17.04 16.39 -24.43
CA MET A 243 18.38 16.89 -24.09
C MET A 243 19.48 16.46 -25.10
N ALA A 244 19.16 15.55 -26.03
CA ALA A 244 20.06 15.10 -27.08
C ALA A 244 20.09 16.12 -28.26
N LYS A 245 20.92 17.14 -28.08
CA LYS A 245 21.33 18.20 -29.03
C LYS A 245 20.29 19.32 -29.29
N PRO A 246 20.71 20.60 -29.15
CA PRO A 246 19.94 21.73 -29.67
C PRO A 246 19.73 21.58 -31.18
N GLY A 247 18.47 21.57 -31.62
CA GLY A 247 18.10 21.55 -33.05
C GLY A 247 17.62 20.21 -33.61
N THR A 248 17.55 19.14 -32.81
CA THR A 248 16.91 17.88 -33.24
C THR A 248 15.39 18.04 -33.17
N ALA A 249 14.68 17.78 -34.27
CA ALA A 249 13.23 17.81 -34.29
C ALA A 249 12.67 16.74 -33.35
N VAL A 250 11.93 17.17 -32.32
CA VAL A 250 11.24 16.30 -31.38
C VAL A 250 9.97 15.80 -32.08
N ASP A 251 9.80 14.49 -32.20
CA ASP A 251 8.55 13.89 -32.69
C ASP A 251 7.47 13.95 -31.59
N VAL A 252 6.90 15.14 -31.43
CA VAL A 252 5.82 15.42 -30.47
C VAL A 252 4.61 14.53 -30.72
N SER A 253 4.38 14.10 -31.97
CA SER A 253 3.26 13.25 -32.36
C SER A 253 3.45 11.81 -31.89
N GLY A 254 4.64 11.24 -32.09
CA GLY A 254 5.01 9.92 -31.56
C GLY A 254 4.94 9.85 -30.03
N LEU A 255 5.36 10.92 -29.36
CA LEU A 255 5.32 11.08 -27.89
C LEU A 255 3.88 11.16 -27.37
N ALA A 256 3.03 11.97 -28.01
CA ALA A 256 1.60 12.06 -27.67
C ALA A 256 0.87 10.73 -27.91
N LYS A 257 1.24 9.98 -28.96
CA LYS A 257 0.65 8.69 -29.31
C LYS A 257 1.08 7.57 -28.35
N ALA A 258 2.32 7.59 -27.87
CA ALA A 258 2.80 6.68 -26.83
C ALA A 258 2.13 6.93 -25.48
N LEU A 259 1.97 8.20 -25.11
CA LEU A 259 1.24 8.59 -23.89
C LEU A 259 -0.25 8.22 -23.98
N ALA A 260 -0.88 8.47 -25.13
CA ALA A 260 -2.26 8.07 -25.40
C ALA A 260 -2.43 6.54 -25.38
N GLY A 261 -1.51 5.77 -25.97
CA GLY A 261 -1.58 4.31 -25.97
C GLY A 261 -1.46 3.67 -24.58
N GLN A 262 -0.73 4.30 -23.65
CA GLN A 262 -0.67 3.83 -22.26
C GLN A 262 -1.89 4.24 -21.43
N LEU A 263 -2.51 5.39 -21.73
CA LEU A 263 -3.76 5.83 -21.12
C LEU A 263 -4.98 5.05 -21.64
N GLU A 264 -4.99 4.66 -22.92
CA GLU A 264 -6.06 3.86 -23.55
C GLU A 264 -5.99 2.37 -23.11
N ALA A 265 -4.82 1.86 -22.73
CA ALA A 265 -4.68 0.48 -22.22
C ALA A 265 -5.31 0.27 -20.83
N ARG A 266 -5.66 1.36 -20.12
CA ARG A 266 -6.34 1.31 -18.82
C ARG A 266 -7.49 2.31 -18.84
N ASP A 267 -8.58 1.91 -19.51
CA ASP A 267 -9.81 2.67 -19.71
C ASP A 267 -10.10 3.70 -18.60
N LEU A 268 -9.77 4.96 -18.87
CA LEU A 268 -10.23 6.13 -18.11
C LEU A 268 -11.77 6.13 -17.96
N ALA A 269 -12.48 5.50 -18.90
CA ALA A 269 -13.92 5.26 -18.84
C ALA A 269 -14.32 4.29 -17.72
N ALA A 270 -13.52 3.25 -17.43
CA ALA A 270 -13.76 2.34 -16.32
C ALA A 270 -13.55 3.03 -14.97
N LEU A 271 -12.49 3.83 -14.85
CA LEU A 271 -12.21 4.64 -13.65
C LEU A 271 -13.30 5.71 -13.41
N ALA A 272 -13.72 6.39 -14.48
CA ALA A 272 -14.81 7.37 -14.43
C ALA A 272 -16.16 6.71 -14.13
N SER A 273 -16.43 5.49 -14.63
CA SER A 273 -17.66 4.75 -14.30
C SER A 273 -17.71 4.32 -12.83
N GLN A 274 -16.57 3.90 -12.26
CA GLN A 274 -16.47 3.55 -10.84
C GLN A 274 -16.65 4.77 -9.93
N LEU A 275 -16.22 5.96 -10.37
CA LEU A 275 -16.48 7.23 -9.69
C LEU A 275 -17.91 7.75 -9.91
N GLN A 276 -18.53 7.48 -11.06
CA GLN A 276 -19.89 7.94 -11.39
C GLN A 276 -21.00 7.11 -10.73
N VAL A 277 -20.78 5.83 -10.42
CA VAL A 277 -21.74 5.01 -9.65
C VAL A 277 -21.99 5.60 -8.26
N THR A 278 -21.05 6.37 -7.72
CA THR A 278 -21.15 6.95 -6.36
C THR A 278 -21.79 8.34 -6.31
N VAL A 279 -21.95 9.04 -7.45
CA VAL A 279 -22.45 10.43 -7.48
C VAL A 279 -23.86 10.55 -8.07
N ARG A 280 -24.40 9.52 -8.75
CA ARG A 280 -25.69 9.64 -9.46
C ARG A 280 -26.97 9.36 -8.68
N ASP A 281 -26.92 8.94 -7.41
CA ASP A 281 -28.12 8.88 -6.55
C ASP A 281 -28.34 10.18 -5.74
N GLY A 282 -28.02 11.34 -6.35
CA GLY A 282 -28.00 12.64 -5.69
C GLY A 282 -28.73 13.78 -6.41
N SER A 283 -29.44 13.53 -7.52
CA SER A 283 -30.27 14.56 -8.14
C SER A 283 -31.32 13.97 -9.09
N LYS A 284 -32.59 14.06 -8.67
CA LYS A 284 -33.84 14.13 -9.46
C LYS A 284 -33.94 13.34 -10.77
#